data_AF-A0AA41EAY7-F1
#
_entry.id   AF-A0AA41EAY7-F1
#
_cell.length_a   1.000
_cell.length_b   1.000
_cell.length_c   1.000
_cell.angle_alpha   90.00
_cell.angle_beta   90.00
_cell.angle_gamma   90.00
#
_symmetry.space_group_name_H-M   'P 1'
#
loop_
_entity.id
_entity.type
_entity.pdbx_description
1 polymer ?
#
loop_
_entity_poly.entity_id
_entity_poly.type
_entity_poly.pdbx_seq_one_letter_code
_entity_poly.pdbx_strand_id
1 'polypeptide(L)'
;MRTLVLSIFAATACLSTQAFAASNDGTPSERQLRAECSYDATGVKECLQRKQRDSKANLEQAEEKARKTIARWDEDSKYIRITGARLSASNTAFAEYRDAQCAFASSLGGGAIGNALEMRRLACIAELNNRRADQLRDAVSDLPLK
;
A
#
# COMPACT_ATOMS: atom_id res chain seq x y z
N MET A 1 72.42 -9.11 -13.10
CA MET A 1 71.09 -9.50 -13.64
C MET A 1 70.19 -9.77 -12.44
N ARG A 2 69.21 -8.89 -12.18
CA ARG A 2 68.22 -9.04 -11.11
C ARG A 2 66.86 -9.24 -11.78
N THR A 3 66.28 -10.42 -11.63
CA THR A 3 64.94 -10.74 -12.10
C THR A 3 63.91 -10.09 -11.16
N LEU A 4 63.17 -9.12 -11.68
CA LEU A 4 61.99 -8.54 -11.05
C LEU A 4 60.82 -9.51 -11.24
N VAL A 5 60.30 -10.05 -10.15
CA VAL A 5 59.04 -10.81 -10.14
C VAL A 5 57.90 -9.81 -9.98
N LEU A 6 57.07 -9.66 -11.01
CA LEU A 6 55.86 -8.84 -10.99
C LEU A 6 54.77 -9.58 -10.19
N SER A 7 54.43 -9.07 -9.01
CA SER A 7 53.26 -9.55 -8.25
C SER A 7 51.99 -8.91 -8.80
N ILE A 8 51.13 -9.72 -9.41
CA ILE A 8 49.80 -9.32 -9.89
C ILE A 8 48.83 -9.31 -8.70
N PHE A 9 48.43 -8.12 -8.25
CA PHE A 9 47.31 -7.97 -7.32
C PHE A 9 45.99 -8.02 -8.12
N ALA A 10 45.30 -9.17 -8.08
CA ALA A 10 43.94 -9.29 -8.57
C ALA A 10 42.98 -8.68 -7.53
N ALA A 11 42.50 -7.46 -7.79
CA ALA A 11 41.44 -6.84 -7.00
C ALA A 11 40.10 -7.47 -7.39
N THR A 12 39.65 -8.46 -6.61
CA THR A 12 38.31 -9.05 -6.76
C THR A 12 37.28 -8.03 -6.31
N ALA A 13 36.63 -7.36 -7.27
CA ALA A 13 35.52 -6.47 -7.00
C ALA A 13 34.31 -7.29 -6.50
N CYS A 14 34.03 -7.23 -5.20
CA CYS A 14 32.77 -7.70 -4.63
C CYS A 14 31.62 -6.83 -5.16
N LEU A 15 31.00 -7.25 -6.26
CA LEU A 15 29.70 -6.76 -6.70
C LEU A 15 28.65 -7.26 -5.70
N SER A 16 28.39 -6.47 -4.66
CA SER A 16 27.25 -6.68 -3.78
C SER A 16 25.96 -6.46 -4.58
N THR A 17 25.38 -7.55 -5.09
CA THR A 17 24.02 -7.53 -5.61
C THR A 17 23.07 -7.19 -4.47
N GLN A 18 22.71 -5.92 -4.35
CA GLN A 18 21.56 -5.51 -3.56
C GLN A 18 20.32 -6.03 -4.27
N ALA A 19 19.96 -7.28 -3.99
CA ALA A 19 18.64 -7.78 -4.29
C ALA A 19 17.68 -7.01 -3.37
N PHE A 20 17.01 -5.99 -3.90
CA PHE A 20 15.82 -5.46 -3.25
C PHE A 20 14.81 -6.60 -3.20
N ALA A 21 14.68 -7.24 -2.03
CA ALA A 21 13.58 -8.15 -1.77
C ALA A 21 12.30 -7.34 -2.02
N ALA A 22 11.60 -7.63 -3.11
CA ALA A 22 10.23 -7.17 -3.26
C ALA A 22 9.46 -7.81 -2.12
N SER A 23 9.07 -7.02 -1.12
CA SER A 23 8.19 -7.50 -0.08
C SER A 23 6.93 -8.00 -0.77
N ASN A 24 6.76 -9.32 -0.76
CA ASN A 24 5.61 -9.99 -1.32
C ASN A 24 4.47 -9.86 -0.30
N ASP A 25 4.08 -8.61 -0.03
CA ASP A 25 2.97 -8.29 0.85
C ASP A 25 1.68 -8.38 0.03
N GLY A 26 0.76 -9.24 0.47
CA GLY A 26 -0.38 -9.77 -0.28
C GLY A 26 -1.41 -8.78 -0.83
N THR A 27 -1.17 -7.47 -0.78
CA THR A 27 -2.01 -6.45 -1.43
C THR A 27 -1.48 -6.12 -2.83
N PRO A 28 -2.30 -6.34 -3.89
CA PRO A 28 -1.94 -5.99 -5.26
C PRO A 28 -1.65 -4.49 -5.43
N SER A 29 -0.57 -4.18 -6.14
CA SER A 29 -0.27 -2.82 -6.59
C SER A 29 -1.25 -2.32 -7.65
N GLU A 30 -1.29 -1.00 -7.84
CA GLU A 30 -2.03 -0.30 -8.90
C GLU A 30 -1.81 -0.96 -10.27
N ARG A 31 -0.55 -1.29 -10.59
CA ARG A 31 -0.18 -1.92 -11.86
C ARG A 31 -0.74 -3.33 -11.97
N GLN A 32 -0.66 -4.12 -10.89
CA GLN A 32 -1.20 -5.48 -10.86
C GLN A 32 -2.73 -5.44 -11.00
N LEU A 33 -3.41 -4.52 -10.33
CA LEU A 33 -4.87 -4.35 -10.45
C LEU A 33 -5.30 -4.00 -11.87
N ARG A 34 -4.56 -3.12 -12.57
CA ARG A 34 -4.81 -2.86 -14.00
C ARG A 34 -4.54 -4.09 -14.88
N ALA A 35 -3.48 -4.85 -14.58
CA ALA A 35 -3.15 -6.07 -15.32
C ALA A 35 -4.24 -7.13 -15.15
N GLU A 36 -4.72 -7.36 -13.93
CA GLU A 36 -5.85 -8.26 -13.62
C GLU A 36 -7.11 -7.88 -14.41
N CYS A 37 -7.39 -6.58 -14.54
CA CYS A 37 -8.56 -6.09 -15.27
C CYS A 37 -8.38 -6.01 -16.79
N SER A 38 -7.19 -6.28 -17.33
CA SER A 38 -6.88 -6.04 -18.76
C SER A 38 -7.69 -6.92 -19.73
N TYR A 39 -8.18 -8.07 -19.26
CA TYR A 39 -8.96 -9.03 -20.05
C TYR A 39 -10.35 -9.30 -19.45
N ASP A 40 -10.81 -8.46 -18.53
CA ASP A 40 -12.11 -8.63 -17.90
C ASP A 40 -13.24 -8.43 -18.93
N ALA A 41 -14.16 -9.41 -19.01
CA ALA A 41 -15.26 -9.40 -19.97
C ALA A 41 -16.23 -8.21 -19.81
N THR A 42 -16.26 -7.58 -18.63
CA THR A 42 -17.08 -6.39 -18.36
C THR A 42 -16.43 -5.08 -18.80
N GLY A 43 -15.16 -5.12 -19.22
CA GLY A 43 -14.37 -3.95 -19.55
C GLY A 43 -13.39 -3.57 -18.43
N VAL A 44 -12.24 -3.01 -18.82
CA VAL A 44 -11.16 -2.65 -17.89
C VAL A 44 -11.62 -1.62 -16.85
N LYS A 45 -12.39 -0.62 -17.28
CA LYS A 45 -12.87 0.46 -16.39
C LYS A 45 -13.87 -0.07 -15.37
N GLU A 46 -14.83 -0.86 -15.82
CA GLU A 46 -15.89 -1.46 -15.01
C GLU A 46 -15.28 -2.41 -13.96
N CYS A 47 -14.29 -3.21 -14.36
CA CYS A 47 -13.50 -4.03 -13.45
C CYS A 47 -12.79 -3.18 -12.37
N LEU A 48 -12.11 -2.11 -12.77
CA LEU A 48 -11.39 -1.24 -11.83
C LEU A 48 -12.33 -0.47 -10.89
N GLN A 49 -13.49 -0.04 -11.36
CA GLN A 49 -14.52 0.55 -10.51
C GLN A 49 -15.04 -0.44 -9.47
N ARG A 50 -15.17 -1.72 -9.83
CA ARG A 50 -15.52 -2.78 -8.87
C ARG A 50 -14.41 -2.96 -7.83
N LYS A 51 -13.16 -3.09 -8.26
CA LYS A 51 -11.99 -3.16 -7.35
C LYS A 51 -11.92 -1.97 -6.39
N GLN A 52 -12.22 -0.77 -6.86
CA GLN A 52 -12.28 0.46 -6.04
C GLN A 52 -13.41 0.42 -5.00
N ARG A 53 -14.61 -0.08 -5.37
CA ARG A 53 -15.72 -0.25 -4.42
C ARG A 53 -15.41 -1.32 -3.38
N ASP A 54 -14.88 -2.46 -3.82
CA ASP A 54 -14.53 -3.57 -2.94
C ASP A 54 -13.45 -3.16 -1.94
N SER A 55 -12.41 -2.44 -2.40
CA SER A 55 -11.36 -1.93 -1.50
C SER A 55 -11.88 -0.89 -0.51
N LYS A 56 -12.86 -0.06 -0.90
CA LYS A 56 -13.50 0.90 0.00
C LYS A 56 -14.25 0.16 1.11
N ALA A 57 -15.06 -0.84 0.77
CA ALA A 57 -15.76 -1.66 1.75
C ALA A 57 -14.79 -2.42 2.67
N ASN A 58 -13.68 -2.92 2.11
CA ASN A 58 -12.61 -3.57 2.87
C ASN A 58 -11.96 -2.61 3.88
N LEU A 59 -11.67 -1.37 3.49
CA LEU A 59 -11.14 -0.34 4.39
C LEU A 59 -12.13 0.03 5.49
N GLU A 60 -13.40 0.27 5.15
CA GLU A 60 -14.46 0.59 6.14
C GLU A 60 -14.59 -0.54 7.17
N GLN A 61 -14.52 -1.80 6.74
CA GLN A 61 -14.53 -2.94 7.65
C GLN A 61 -13.28 -3.00 8.55
N ALA A 62 -12.09 -2.67 8.03
CA ALA A 62 -10.86 -2.64 8.81
C ALA A 62 -10.87 -1.52 9.85
N GLU A 63 -11.35 -0.32 9.49
CA GLU A 63 -11.52 0.81 10.41
C GLU A 63 -12.52 0.48 11.53
N GLU A 64 -13.63 -0.16 11.18
CA GLU A 64 -14.64 -0.67 12.11
C GLU A 64 -14.04 -1.68 13.09
N LYS A 65 -13.30 -2.66 12.57
CA LYS A 65 -12.63 -3.68 13.37
C LYS A 65 -11.61 -3.05 14.31
N ALA A 66 -10.76 -2.15 13.81
CA ALA A 66 -9.76 -1.45 14.62
C ALA A 66 -10.41 -0.70 15.78
N ARG A 67 -11.49 0.06 15.51
CA ARG A 67 -12.23 0.78 16.55
C ARG A 67 -12.82 -0.17 17.60
N LYS A 68 -13.43 -1.28 17.18
CA LYS A 68 -13.98 -2.30 18.09
C LYS A 68 -12.90 -2.99 18.93
N THR A 69 -11.74 -3.26 18.34
CA THR A 69 -10.60 -3.85 19.07
C THR A 69 -10.06 -2.86 20.11
N ILE A 70 -9.84 -1.60 19.75
CA ILE A 70 -9.41 -0.56 20.69
C ILE A 70 -10.42 -0.40 21.85
N ALA A 71 -11.72 -0.51 21.59
CA ALA A 71 -12.74 -0.42 22.64
C ALA A 71 -12.70 -1.59 23.64
N ARG A 72 -12.15 -2.74 23.24
CA ARG A 72 -11.98 -3.94 24.08
C ARG A 72 -10.55 -4.11 24.61
N TRP A 73 -9.64 -3.22 24.25
CA TRP A 73 -8.26 -3.24 24.71
C TRP A 73 -8.22 -3.19 26.24
N ASP A 74 -7.48 -4.13 26.85
CA ASP A 74 -7.26 -4.20 28.30
C ASP A 74 -6.31 -3.10 28.77
N GLU A 75 -6.83 -1.88 28.75
CA GLU A 75 -6.12 -0.67 29.10
C GLU A 75 -7.08 0.31 29.81
N ASP A 76 -6.50 1.32 30.47
CA ASP A 76 -7.23 2.44 31.05
C ASP A 76 -8.08 3.17 29.99
N SER A 77 -9.32 3.45 30.38
CA SER A 77 -10.30 4.21 29.60
C SER A 77 -9.77 5.51 28.97
N LYS A 78 -8.84 6.19 29.65
CA LYS A 78 -8.16 7.41 29.16
C LYS A 78 -7.40 7.11 27.88
N TYR A 79 -6.61 6.04 27.84
CA TYR A 79 -5.80 5.70 26.67
C TYR A 79 -6.65 5.12 25.56
N ILE A 80 -7.69 4.33 25.86
CA ILE A 80 -8.70 3.89 24.88
C ILE A 80 -9.30 5.09 24.15
N ARG A 81 -9.72 6.13 24.89
CA ARG A 81 -10.29 7.35 24.31
C ARG A 81 -9.28 8.14 23.46
N ILE A 82 -8.05 8.32 23.95
CA ILE A 82 -6.98 9.02 23.21
C ILE A 82 -6.66 8.29 21.91
N THR A 83 -6.48 6.97 21.96
CA THR A 83 -6.18 6.14 20.80
C THR A 83 -7.33 6.13 19.79
N GLY A 84 -8.59 6.06 20.26
CA GLY A 84 -9.76 6.19 19.38
C GLY A 84 -9.82 7.54 18.65
N ALA A 85 -9.51 8.64 19.34
CA ALA A 85 -9.44 9.97 18.71
C ALA A 85 -8.30 10.05 17.67
N ARG A 86 -7.15 9.44 17.96
CA ARG A 86 -6.02 9.36 17.03
C ARG A 86 -6.31 8.50 15.80
N LEU A 87 -7.02 7.37 15.97
CA LEU A 87 -7.49 6.56 14.84
C LEU A 87 -8.40 7.37 13.92
N SER A 88 -9.38 8.08 14.49
CA SER A 88 -10.28 8.95 13.72
C SER A 88 -9.52 10.01 12.92
N ALA A 89 -8.62 10.76 13.59
CA ALA A 89 -7.79 11.76 12.92
C ALA A 89 -6.90 11.16 11.83
N SER A 90 -6.33 9.98 12.07
CA SER A 90 -5.49 9.27 11.10
C SER A 90 -6.28 8.81 9.87
N ASN A 91 -7.54 8.39 10.03
CA ASN A 91 -8.39 8.00 8.90
C ASN A 91 -8.75 9.20 8.02
N THR A 92 -9.06 10.35 8.61
CA THR A 92 -9.28 11.60 7.86
C THR A 92 -8.04 11.99 7.06
N ALA A 93 -6.86 12.03 7.71
CA ALA A 93 -5.61 12.36 7.03
C ALA A 93 -5.25 11.36 5.92
N PHE A 94 -5.56 10.07 6.12
CA PHE A 94 -5.34 9.06 5.10
C PHE A 94 -6.22 9.29 3.85
N ALA A 95 -7.48 9.70 4.02
CA ALA A 95 -8.35 10.00 2.88
C ALA A 95 -7.79 11.14 2.03
N GLU A 96 -7.32 12.21 2.67
CA GLU A 96 -6.66 13.34 2.00
C GLU A 96 -5.38 12.90 1.28
N TYR A 97 -4.53 12.12 1.95
CA TYR A 97 -3.32 11.55 1.36
C TYR A 97 -3.64 10.69 0.12
N ARG A 98 -4.61 9.79 0.23
CA ARG A 98 -5.01 8.90 -0.87
C ARG A 98 -5.46 9.72 -2.08
N ASP A 99 -6.28 10.72 -1.86
CA ASP A 99 -6.83 11.52 -2.95
C ASP A 99 -5.72 12.34 -3.64
N ALA A 100 -4.82 12.95 -2.87
CA ALA A 100 -3.65 13.66 -3.40
C ALA A 100 -2.68 12.72 -4.15
N GLN A 101 -2.37 11.57 -3.55
CA GLN A 101 -1.47 10.58 -4.14
C GLN A 101 -2.03 10.00 -5.43
N CYS A 102 -3.33 9.73 -5.50
CA CYS A 102 -3.95 9.19 -6.71
C CYS A 102 -4.19 10.25 -7.78
N ALA A 103 -4.33 11.53 -7.42
CA ALA A 103 -4.26 12.62 -8.38
C ALA A 103 -2.86 12.73 -9.01
N PHE A 104 -1.80 12.63 -8.20
CA PHE A 104 -0.42 12.54 -8.70
C PHE A 104 -0.21 11.30 -9.58
N ALA A 105 -0.63 10.12 -9.14
CA ALA A 105 -0.50 8.90 -9.94
C ALA A 105 -1.18 9.05 -11.31
N SER A 106 -2.40 9.60 -11.33
CA SER A 106 -3.13 9.91 -12.57
C SER A 106 -2.34 10.85 -13.49
N SER A 107 -1.72 11.92 -12.96
CA SER A 107 -0.98 12.90 -13.78
C SER A 107 0.24 12.30 -14.48
N LEU A 108 0.81 11.20 -13.96
CA LEU A 108 1.87 10.43 -14.61
C LEU A 108 1.42 9.74 -15.93
N GLY A 109 0.17 9.88 -16.33
CA GLY A 109 -0.32 9.47 -17.66
C GLY A 109 -0.03 10.48 -18.77
N GLY A 110 0.51 11.67 -18.46
CA GLY A 110 0.87 12.68 -19.45
C GLY A 110 -0.31 13.10 -20.32
N GLY A 111 -0.11 13.16 -21.63
CA GLY A 111 -1.16 13.52 -22.60
C GLY A 111 -2.24 12.45 -22.86
N ALA A 112 -2.26 11.36 -22.09
CA ALA A 112 -3.33 10.36 -22.22
C ALA A 112 -4.69 10.98 -21.89
N ILE A 113 -5.74 10.63 -22.66
CA ILE A 113 -7.05 11.26 -22.52
C ILE A 113 -7.96 10.45 -21.59
N GLY A 114 -8.60 11.14 -20.65
CA GLY A 114 -9.80 10.70 -19.92
C GLY A 114 -9.71 9.30 -19.30
N ASN A 115 -10.29 8.31 -19.98
CA ASN A 115 -10.46 6.95 -19.47
C ASN A 115 -9.13 6.30 -19.03
N ALA A 116 -8.01 6.57 -19.70
CA ALA A 116 -6.71 6.00 -19.30
C ALA A 116 -6.20 6.56 -17.96
N LEU A 117 -6.38 7.86 -17.74
CA LEU A 117 -6.03 8.54 -16.48
C LEU A 117 -6.94 8.05 -15.34
N GLU A 118 -8.24 7.92 -15.63
CA GLU A 118 -9.22 7.45 -14.67
C GLU A 118 -8.97 6.00 -14.25
N MET A 119 -8.60 5.11 -15.18
CA MET A 119 -8.22 3.73 -14.84
C MET A 119 -7.05 3.68 -13.85
N ARG A 120 -6.03 4.52 -14.05
CA ARG A 120 -4.90 4.62 -13.11
C ARG A 120 -5.32 5.15 -11.75
N ARG A 121 -6.18 6.17 -11.72
CA ARG A 121 -6.72 6.73 -10.46
C ARG A 121 -7.53 5.68 -9.69
N LEU A 122 -8.41 4.93 -10.35
CA LEU A 122 -9.22 3.87 -9.75
C LEU A 122 -8.35 2.76 -9.14
N ALA A 123 -7.36 2.30 -9.90
CA ALA A 123 -6.43 1.28 -9.42
C ALA A 123 -5.57 1.77 -8.24
N CYS A 124 -5.14 3.04 -8.24
CA CYS A 124 -4.40 3.64 -7.13
C CYS A 124 -5.24 3.68 -5.85
N ILE A 125 -6.50 4.11 -5.94
CA ILE A 125 -7.41 4.11 -4.79
C ILE A 125 -7.60 2.70 -4.26
N ALA A 126 -7.75 1.73 -5.16
CA ALA A 126 -7.91 0.33 -4.79
C ALA A 126 -6.69 -0.22 -4.02
N GLU A 127 -5.48 0.03 -4.52
CA GLU A 127 -4.25 -0.34 -3.83
C GLU A 127 -4.17 0.31 -2.44
N LEU A 128 -4.29 1.64 -2.36
CA LEU A 128 -4.07 2.37 -1.10
C LEU A 128 -5.10 1.98 -0.03
N ASN A 129 -6.37 1.82 -0.40
CA ASN A 129 -7.40 1.35 0.53
C ASN A 129 -7.07 -0.03 1.10
N ASN A 130 -6.62 -0.97 0.26
CA ASN A 130 -6.27 -2.32 0.70
C ASN A 130 -5.03 -2.32 1.60
N ARG A 131 -3.98 -1.58 1.22
CA ARG A 131 -2.77 -1.45 2.07
C ARG A 131 -3.11 -0.86 3.43
N ARG A 132 -3.97 0.16 3.47
CA ARG A 132 -4.40 0.77 4.73
C ARG A 132 -5.25 -0.18 5.57
N ALA A 133 -6.11 -0.98 4.95
CA ALA A 133 -6.89 -1.99 5.65
C ALA A 133 -5.98 -3.01 6.35
N ASP A 134 -4.93 -3.47 5.68
CA ASP A 134 -3.94 -4.39 6.27
C ASP A 134 -3.17 -3.73 7.41
N GLN A 135 -2.64 -2.52 7.19
CA GLN A 135 -1.97 -1.73 8.25
C GLN A 135 -2.83 -1.57 9.51
N LEU A 136 -4.13 -1.31 9.35
CA LEU A 136 -5.05 -1.16 10.49
C LEU A 136 -5.29 -2.47 11.22
N ARG A 137 -5.37 -3.59 10.50
CA ARG A 137 -5.55 -4.93 11.10
C ARG A 137 -4.32 -5.33 11.88
N ASP A 138 -3.14 -5.11 11.31
CA ASP A 138 -1.86 -5.44 11.93
C ASP A 138 -1.61 -4.56 13.15
N ALA A 139 -1.90 -3.25 13.06
CA ALA A 139 -1.70 -2.32 14.18
C ALA A 139 -2.52 -2.66 15.43
N VAL A 140 -3.61 -3.43 15.29
CA VAL A 140 -4.45 -3.84 16.43
C VAL A 140 -4.42 -5.34 16.72
N SER A 141 -3.63 -6.14 15.98
CA SER A 141 -3.68 -7.61 16.09
C SER A 141 -3.24 -8.10 17.46
N ASP A 142 -2.29 -7.40 18.07
CA ASP A 142 -1.58 -7.85 19.26
C ASP A 142 -2.01 -7.09 20.53
N LEU A 143 -3.09 -6.31 20.44
CA LEU A 143 -3.64 -5.62 21.61
C LEU A 143 -4.23 -6.66 22.60
N PRO A 144 -3.81 -6.65 23.88
CA PRO A 144 -4.42 -7.51 24.89
C PRO A 144 -5.90 -7.11 25.06
N LEU A 145 -6.82 -8.06 25.09
CA LEU A 145 -8.26 -7.77 25.18
C LEU A 145 -8.81 -8.20 26.54
N LYS A 146 -9.83 -7.47 27.00
CA LYS A 146 -10.62 -7.79 28.20
C LYS A 146 -11.50 -9.02 28.00
#